data_AF-A0A917CJD8-F1
#
_entry.id   AF-A0A917CJD8-F1
#
_cell.length_a   1.000
_cell.length_b   1.000
_cell.length_c   1.000
_cell.angle_alpha   90.00
_cell.angle_beta   90.00
_cell.angle_gamma   90.00
#
_symmetry.space_group_name_H-M   'P 1'
#
loop_
_entity.id
_entity.type
_entity.pdbx_description
1 polymer ?
#
loop_
_entity_poly.entity_id
_entity_poly.type
_entity_poly.pdbx_seq_one_letter_code
_entity_poly.pdbx_strand_id
1 'polypeptide(L)'
;MRTKTVTLNGKQVVVKEQKVKTLREDVAPKLFGILEGAEDIEMKDIVPHLEQRIAEFFPELSEADLDEAYPSEIEALIEAYIDVNFGGLKKVMKPLLSFLQKGTSTPR
;
A
#
# COMPACT_ATOMS: atom_id res chain seq x y z
N MET A 1 -13.80 -10.66 -4.23
CA MET A 1 -13.15 -9.43 -4.68
C MET A 1 -13.64 -8.31 -3.79
N ARG A 2 -12.77 -7.81 -2.91
CA ARG A 2 -13.07 -6.69 -2.02
C ARG A 2 -12.91 -5.39 -2.80
N THR A 3 -13.84 -4.48 -2.62
CA THR A 3 -13.79 -3.15 -3.22
C THR A 3 -14.27 -2.13 -2.21
N LYS A 4 -13.57 -1.00 -2.09
CA LYS A 4 -14.01 0.15 -1.31
C LYS A 4 -13.99 1.38 -2.19
N THR A 5 -15.04 2.18 -2.10
CA THR A 5 -15.10 3.49 -2.74
C THR A 5 -14.79 4.54 -1.68
N VAL A 6 -13.85 5.42 -1.98
CA VAL A 6 -13.46 6.55 -1.13
C VAL A 6 -13.67 7.83 -1.95
N THR A 7 -14.12 8.89 -1.30
CA THR A 7 -14.21 10.20 -1.93
C THR A 7 -12.95 10.99 -1.58
N LEU A 8 -12.28 11.54 -2.59
CA LEU A 8 -11.09 12.38 -2.44
C LEU A 8 -11.24 13.59 -3.36
N ASN A 9 -11.16 14.80 -2.78
CA ASN A 9 -11.42 16.06 -3.49
C ASN A 9 -12.72 16.02 -4.34
N GLY A 10 -13.81 15.47 -3.77
CA GLY A 10 -15.09 15.31 -4.47
C GLY A 10 -15.12 14.25 -5.60
N LYS A 11 -14.00 13.59 -5.91
CA LYS A 11 -13.92 12.48 -6.86
C LYS A 11 -14.09 11.14 -6.14
N GLN A 12 -14.79 10.21 -6.78
CA GLN A 12 -14.89 8.84 -6.26
C GLN A 12 -13.73 7.99 -6.77
N VAL A 13 -12.89 7.56 -5.84
CA VAL A 13 -11.76 6.65 -6.06
C VAL A 13 -12.19 5.23 -5.68
N VAL A 14 -12.03 4.27 -6.58
CA VAL A 14 -12.47 2.89 -6.35
C VAL A 14 -11.25 2.02 -6.09
N VAL A 15 -11.02 1.73 -4.81
CA VAL A 15 -9.96 0.82 -4.37
C VAL A 15 -10.42 -0.62 -4.59
N LYS A 16 -9.69 -1.34 -5.46
CA LYS A 16 -9.97 -2.74 -5.79
C LYS A 16 -8.89 -3.66 -5.23
N GLU A 17 -9.30 -4.85 -4.82
CA GLU A 17 -8.39 -5.92 -4.38
C GLU A 17 -7.48 -6.35 -5.53
N GLN A 18 -6.18 -6.25 -5.31
CA GLN A 18 -5.15 -6.70 -6.23
C GLN A 18 -4.79 -8.17 -5.97
N LYS A 19 -4.29 -8.85 -7.00
CA LYS A 19 -3.80 -10.22 -6.87
C LYS A 19 -2.57 -10.25 -5.96
N VAL A 20 -2.43 -11.31 -5.16
CA VAL A 20 -1.26 -11.54 -4.30
C VAL A 20 0.07 -11.46 -5.07
N LYS A 21 0.08 -11.90 -6.33
CA LYS A 21 1.27 -11.78 -7.20
C LYS A 21 1.66 -10.32 -7.44
N THR A 22 0.72 -9.46 -7.85
CA THR A 22 0.92 -8.02 -8.04
C THR A 22 1.31 -7.35 -6.71
N LEU A 23 0.66 -7.72 -5.62
CA LEU A 23 1.03 -7.21 -4.30
C LEU A 23 2.48 -7.56 -3.93
N ARG A 24 2.96 -8.74 -4.31
CA ARG A 24 4.34 -9.19 -4.03
C ARG A 24 5.38 -8.59 -4.99
N GLU A 25 5.06 -8.50 -6.28
CA GLU A 25 6.03 -8.13 -7.32
C GLU A 25 6.08 -6.62 -7.57
N ASP A 26 4.97 -5.91 -7.40
CA ASP A 26 4.88 -4.47 -7.70
C ASP A 26 4.73 -3.64 -6.42
N VAL A 27 3.76 -3.98 -5.56
CA VAL A 27 3.42 -3.16 -4.39
C VAL A 27 4.43 -3.32 -3.26
N ALA A 28 4.78 -4.56 -2.94
CA ALA A 28 5.69 -4.87 -1.85
C ALA A 28 7.09 -4.25 -2.02
N PRO A 29 7.78 -4.35 -3.17
CA PRO A 29 9.08 -3.68 -3.31
C PRO A 29 8.96 -2.15 -3.27
N LYS A 30 7.87 -1.55 -3.75
CA LYS A 30 7.66 -0.10 -3.68
C LYS A 30 7.43 0.41 -2.25
N LEU A 31 6.75 -0.38 -1.42
CA LEU A 31 6.44 -0.02 -0.02
C LEU A 31 7.52 -0.49 0.96
N PHE A 32 7.97 -1.74 0.84
CA PHE A 32 8.89 -2.40 1.76
C PHE A 32 10.34 -2.40 1.29
N GLY A 33 10.62 -2.18 0.00
CA GLY A 33 12.00 -2.02 -0.48
C GLY A 33 12.69 -0.76 0.08
N ILE A 34 11.92 0.17 0.66
CA ILE A 34 12.44 1.31 1.43
C ILE A 34 12.64 0.93 2.91
N LEU A 35 11.90 -0.06 3.40
CA LEU A 35 11.92 -0.56 4.78
C LEU A 35 12.94 -1.70 4.98
N GLU A 36 13.94 -1.81 4.10
CA GLU A 36 15.00 -2.82 4.22
C GLU A 36 15.65 -2.77 5.61
N GLY A 37 15.48 -3.84 6.39
CA GLY A 37 16.03 -3.98 7.75
C GLY A 37 14.99 -3.96 8.89
N ALA A 38 13.72 -3.68 8.62
CA ALA A 38 12.67 -3.77 9.63
C ALA A 38 12.20 -5.23 9.78
N GLU A 39 12.59 -5.88 10.89
CA GLU A 39 12.16 -7.24 11.24
C GLU A 39 10.66 -7.32 11.58
N ASP A 40 10.09 -6.21 12.07
CA ASP A 40 8.67 -6.02 12.34
C ASP A 40 8.18 -4.77 11.60
N ILE A 41 7.61 -4.96 10.41
CA ILE A 41 6.98 -3.86 9.67
C ILE A 41 5.55 -3.69 10.17
N GLU A 42 5.31 -2.58 10.87
CA GLU A 42 3.96 -2.23 11.29
C GLU A 42 3.24 -1.42 10.20
N MET A 43 1.90 -1.44 10.24
CA MET A 43 1.08 -0.59 9.36
C MET A 43 1.45 0.89 9.51
N LYS A 44 1.90 1.31 10.70
CA LYS A 44 2.33 2.68 10.98
C LYS A 44 3.55 3.11 10.17
N ASP A 45 4.44 2.18 9.83
CA ASP A 45 5.62 2.47 9.01
C ASP A 45 5.26 2.54 7.53
N ILE A 46 4.23 1.81 7.10
CA ILE A 46 3.78 1.76 5.70
C ILE A 46 2.98 3.01 5.31
N VAL A 47 2.13 3.53 6.22
CA VAL A 47 1.26 4.69 5.96
C VAL A 47 2.01 5.89 5.36
N PRO A 48 3.08 6.42 5.97
CA PRO A 48 3.80 7.59 5.42
C PRO A 48 4.47 7.30 4.07
N HIS A 49 4.90 6.06 3.83
CA HIS A 49 5.43 5.67 2.51
C HIS A 49 4.34 5.54 1.45
N LEU A 50 3.14 5.10 1.85
CA LEU A 50 1.99 5.08 0.97
C LEU A 50 1.58 6.51 0.60
N GLU A 51 1.54 7.43 1.57
CA GLU A 51 1.25 8.87 1.40
C GLU A 51 2.13 9.51 0.33
N GLN A 52 3.45 9.32 0.44
CA GLN A 52 4.41 9.87 -0.52
C GLN A 52 4.25 9.30 -1.93
N ARG A 53 3.59 8.14 -2.08
CA ARG A 53 3.47 7.41 -3.35
C ARG A 53 2.02 7.18 -3.77
N ILE A 54 1.05 7.91 -3.20
CA ILE A 54 -0.37 7.75 -3.56
C ILE A 54 -0.56 7.89 -5.07
N ALA A 55 0.08 8.89 -5.68
CA ALA A 55 0.02 9.11 -7.13
C ALA A 55 0.54 7.91 -7.96
N GLU A 56 1.48 7.11 -7.43
CA GLU A 56 1.95 5.89 -8.11
C GLU A 56 0.94 4.74 -8.04
N PHE A 57 0.21 4.63 -6.93
CA PHE A 57 -0.79 3.56 -6.72
C PHE A 57 -2.16 3.90 -7.31
N PHE A 58 -2.46 5.19 -7.39
CA PHE A 58 -3.72 5.74 -7.89
C PHE A 58 -3.43 6.72 -9.03
N PRO A 59 -3.05 6.25 -10.23
CA PRO A 59 -2.75 7.12 -11.38
C PRO A 59 -3.99 7.89 -11.89
N GLU A 60 -5.17 7.53 -11.41
CA GLU A 60 -6.43 8.26 -11.62
C GLU A 60 -6.54 9.55 -10.79
N LEU A 61 -5.67 9.74 -9.80
CA LEU A 61 -5.52 10.96 -9.02
C LEU A 61 -4.40 11.82 -9.59
N SER A 62 -4.69 13.10 -9.83
CA SER A 62 -3.66 14.07 -10.17
C SER A 62 -2.98 14.62 -8.91
N GLU A 63 -1.80 15.20 -9.05
CA GLU A 63 -1.12 15.90 -7.95
C GLU A 63 -2.03 17.00 -7.36
N ALA A 64 -2.75 17.73 -8.21
CA ALA A 64 -3.72 18.73 -7.76
C ALA A 64 -4.86 18.15 -6.92
N ASP A 65 -5.31 16.91 -7.23
CA ASP A 65 -6.33 16.25 -6.41
C ASP A 65 -5.81 15.89 -5.02
N LEU A 66 -4.52 15.56 -4.90
CA LEU A 66 -3.88 15.25 -3.63
C LEU A 66 -3.60 16.52 -2.82
N ASP A 67 -3.18 17.61 -3.47
CA ASP A 67 -2.90 18.89 -2.83
C ASP A 67 -4.17 19.60 -2.32
N GLU A 68 -5.29 19.43 -3.03
CA GLU A 68 -6.60 19.97 -2.64
C GLU A 68 -7.40 19.03 -1.72
N ALA A 69 -6.96 17.77 -1.55
CA ALA A 69 -7.64 16.82 -0.69
C ALA A 69 -7.44 17.15 0.81
N TYR A 70 -8.47 16.87 1.60
CA TYR A 70 -8.32 16.93 3.04
C TYR A 70 -7.39 15.80 3.53
N PRO A 71 -6.54 16.03 4.54
CA PRO A 71 -5.73 14.97 5.13
C PRO A 71 -6.53 13.74 5.54
N SER A 72 -7.76 13.93 6.04
CA SER A 72 -8.68 12.84 6.38
C SER A 72 -9.18 12.03 5.16
N GLU A 73 -9.25 12.64 3.98
CA GLU A 73 -9.61 11.94 2.73
C GLU A 73 -8.42 11.08 2.25
N ILE A 74 -7.21 11.62 2.38
CA ILE A 74 -5.96 10.89 2.09
C ILE A 74 -5.82 9.70 3.03
N GLU A 75 -5.99 9.90 4.33
CA GLU A 75 -6.00 8.82 5.34
C GLU A 75 -7.06 7.77 5.02
N ALA A 76 -8.29 8.17 4.68
CA ALA A 76 -9.35 7.26 4.32
C ALA A 76 -9.03 6.42 3.07
N LEU A 77 -8.34 7.00 2.08
CA LEU A 77 -7.89 6.29 0.88
C LEU A 77 -6.84 5.23 1.22
N ILE A 78 -5.86 5.61 2.04
CA ILE A 78 -4.80 4.72 2.52
C ILE A 78 -5.40 3.58 3.33
N GLU A 79 -6.29 3.88 4.27
CA GLU A 79 -6.94 2.87 5.10
C GLU A 79 -7.79 1.92 4.25
N ALA A 80 -8.52 2.44 3.26
CA ALA A 80 -9.27 1.63 2.31
C ALA A 80 -8.35 0.73 1.48
N TYR A 81 -7.21 1.24 1.02
CA TYR A 81 -6.21 0.46 0.29
C TYR A 81 -5.61 -0.66 1.13
N ILE A 82 -5.21 -0.33 2.36
CA ILE A 82 -4.67 -1.30 3.32
C ILE A 82 -5.73 -2.34 3.65
N ASP A 83 -6.98 -1.99 3.90
CA ASP A 83 -8.01 -2.97 4.26
C ASP A 83 -8.38 -3.89 3.09
N VAL A 84 -8.51 -3.33 1.88
CA VAL A 84 -8.88 -4.10 0.68
C VAL A 84 -7.76 -5.06 0.27
N ASN A 85 -6.50 -4.63 0.30
CA ASN A 85 -5.36 -5.42 -0.18
C ASN A 85 -4.61 -6.18 0.93
N PHE A 86 -4.55 -5.59 2.13
CA PHE A 86 -3.77 -6.08 3.28
C PHE A 86 -4.62 -6.51 4.47
N GLY A 87 -5.92 -6.18 4.51
CA GLY A 87 -6.82 -6.55 5.60
C GLY A 87 -6.99 -8.07 5.76
N GLY A 88 -6.99 -8.81 4.64
CA GLY A 88 -6.88 -10.28 4.63
C GLY A 88 -5.43 -10.79 4.72
N LEU A 89 -4.47 -9.93 4.41
CA LEU A 89 -3.06 -10.25 4.28
C LEU A 89 -2.30 -10.20 5.62
N LYS A 90 -2.89 -9.79 6.76
CA LYS A 90 -2.22 -9.85 8.08
C LYS A 90 -1.63 -11.24 8.40
N LYS A 91 -2.25 -12.33 7.89
CA LYS A 91 -1.72 -13.70 8.01
C LYS A 91 -0.69 -14.09 6.95
N VAL A 92 -0.66 -13.38 5.82
CA VAL A 92 0.18 -13.65 4.65
C VAL A 92 1.39 -12.71 4.56
N MET A 93 1.32 -11.54 5.20
CA MET A 93 2.40 -10.55 5.30
C MET A 93 3.61 -11.13 6.03
N LYS A 94 3.43 -11.85 7.14
CA LYS A 94 4.56 -12.54 7.82
C LYS A 94 5.37 -13.44 6.87
N PRO A 95 4.75 -14.37 6.12
CA PRO A 95 5.49 -15.14 5.13
C PRO A 95 5.97 -14.30 3.95
N LEU A 96 5.25 -13.27 3.49
CA LEU A 96 5.72 -12.39 2.40
C LEU A 96 6.99 -11.62 2.79
N LEU A 97 7.02 -11.04 4.00
CA LEU A 97 8.19 -10.36 4.57
C LEU A 97 9.34 -11.35 4.78
N SER A 98 9.05 -12.57 5.26
CA SER A 98 10.05 -13.63 5.34
C SER A 98 10.60 -14.04 3.96
N PHE A 99 9.78 -14.04 2.91
CA PHE A 99 10.23 -14.30 1.53
C PHE A 99 11.07 -13.14 0.96
N LEU A 100 10.74 -11.89 1.27
CA LEU A 100 11.53 -10.72 0.87
C LEU A 100 12.88 -10.69 1.60
N GLN A 101 12.91 -10.96 2.90
CA GLN A 101 14.14 -11.11 3.70
C GLN A 101 14.99 -12.31 3.23
N LYS A 102 14.37 -13.41 2.80
CA LYS A 102 15.09 -14.55 2.22
C LYS A 102 15.56 -14.31 0.78
N GLY A 103 14.92 -13.41 0.04
CA GLY A 103 15.34 -13.00 -1.31
C GLY A 103 16.63 -12.16 -1.30
N THR A 104 16.83 -11.34 -0.26
CA THR A 104 18.10 -10.62 -0.02
C THR A 104 19.17 -11.49 0.64
N SER A 105 18.78 -12.62 1.23
CA SER A 105 19.67 -13.64 1.79
C SER A 105 19.99 -14.75 0.78
N THR A 106 20.49 -14.40 -0.42
CA THR A 106 21.23 -15.39 -1.21
C THR A 106 22.64 -15.44 -0.67
N PRO A 107 23.09 -16.53 0.00
CA PRO A 107 24.48 -16.66 0.38
C PRO A 107 25.30 -16.75 -0.91
N ARG A 108 26.22 -15.80 -1.10
CA ARG A 108 27.26 -15.87 -2.12
C ARG A 108 28.49 -16.53 -1.52
#